data_AF-A0A842SJ81-F1
#
_entry.id   AF-A0A842SJ81-F1
#
_cell.length_a   1.000
_cell.length_b   1.000
_cell.length_c   1.000
_cell.angle_alpha   90.00
_cell.angle_beta   90.00
_cell.angle_gamma   90.00
#
_symmetry.space_group_name_H-M   'P 1'
#
loop_
_entity.id
_entity.type
_entity.pdbx_description
1 polymer ?
#
loop_
_entity_poly.entity_id
_entity_poly.type
_entity_poly.pdbx_seq_one_letter_code
_entity_poly.pdbx_strand_id
1 'polypeptide(L)'
;MFQSKKINLYKFIKLKYLFVVIIFFLTMEIFGKAKYLFVIFLLITINYIFGYGKHLLFRNIKIGRIALLRHLSNGIEFITFSTVISSFHYGPLTGMTVGGLSILGTYISEKRISQFSLATVPVYILLGFLSYFLSQKFVNIKITGILVSIIYNIIINFLLAVFYKVNVIKMLTFSIINIIFNAYLFLNFSQLIIK
;
A
#
# COMPACT_ATOMS: atom_id res chain seq x y z
N MET A 1 -34.28 21.09 5.14
CA MET A 1 -33.01 21.08 5.91
C MET A 1 -32.05 19.97 5.43
N PHE A 2 -31.69 19.91 4.14
CA PHE A 2 -30.80 18.86 3.57
C PHE A 2 -29.63 19.39 2.72
N GLN A 3 -29.47 20.71 2.59
CA GLN A 3 -28.45 21.31 1.73
C GLN A 3 -27.04 21.39 2.36
N SER A 4 -26.89 21.30 3.69
CA SER A 4 -25.56 21.49 4.33
C SER A 4 -24.61 20.30 4.15
N LYS A 5 -25.10 19.08 3.88
CA LYS A 5 -24.24 17.91 3.65
C LYS A 5 -23.57 17.88 2.26
N LYS A 6 -24.16 18.48 1.23
CA LYS A 6 -23.58 18.48 -0.14
C LYS A 6 -22.39 19.44 -0.27
N ILE A 7 -22.43 20.59 0.42
CA ILE A 7 -21.36 21.60 0.35
C ILE A 7 -20.06 21.08 0.99
N ASN A 8 -20.16 20.31 2.08
CA ASN A 8 -18.99 19.69 2.72
C ASN A 8 -18.35 18.59 1.87
N LEU A 9 -19.14 17.82 1.11
CA LEU A 9 -18.59 16.76 0.24
C LEU A 9 -17.78 17.35 -0.92
N TYR A 10 -18.26 18.44 -1.53
CA TYR A 10 -17.60 19.09 -2.67
C TYR A 10 -16.27 19.74 -2.26
N LYS A 11 -16.21 20.42 -1.11
CA LYS A 11 -14.95 20.94 -0.53
C LYS A 11 -13.95 19.83 -0.22
N PHE A 12 -14.41 18.72 0.35
CA PHE A 12 -13.54 17.58 0.69
C PHE A 12 -12.99 16.86 -0.55
N ILE A 13 -13.80 16.75 -1.61
CA ILE A 13 -13.38 16.20 -2.91
C ILE A 13 -12.34 17.14 -3.54
N LYS A 14 -12.57 18.45 -3.53
CA LYS A 14 -11.62 19.46 -4.02
C LYS A 14 -10.28 19.38 -3.27
N LEU A 15 -10.29 19.25 -1.94
CA LEU A 15 -9.06 19.11 -1.14
C LEU A 15 -8.29 17.82 -1.47
N LYS A 16 -8.98 16.71 -1.78
CA LYS A 16 -8.35 15.44 -2.16
C LYS A 16 -7.64 15.52 -3.52
N TYR A 17 -8.27 16.14 -4.52
CA TYR A 17 -7.62 16.38 -5.81
C TYR A 17 -6.49 17.41 -5.69
N LEU A 18 -6.68 18.43 -4.85
CA LEU A 18 -5.63 19.40 -4.55
C LEU A 18 -4.40 18.71 -3.92
N PHE A 19 -4.58 17.76 -3.01
CA PHE A 19 -3.46 17.02 -2.41
C PHE A 19 -2.70 16.16 -3.43
N VAL A 20 -3.41 15.45 -4.32
CA VAL A 20 -2.77 14.69 -5.41
C VAL A 20 -2.04 15.60 -6.38
N VAL A 21 -2.64 16.74 -6.74
CA VAL A 21 -2.03 17.75 -7.63
C VAL A 21 -0.82 18.39 -6.97
N ILE A 22 -0.89 18.76 -5.68
CA ILE A 22 0.24 19.32 -4.91
C ILE A 22 1.38 18.30 -4.83
N ILE A 23 1.08 17.02 -4.52
CA ILE A 23 2.10 15.97 -4.52
C ILE A 23 2.70 15.82 -5.91
N PHE A 24 1.89 15.79 -6.96
CA PHE A 24 2.36 15.67 -8.35
C PHE A 24 3.26 16.85 -8.76
N PHE A 25 2.91 18.09 -8.43
CA PHE A 25 3.75 19.26 -8.70
C PHE A 25 5.04 19.25 -7.87
N LEU A 26 4.96 18.88 -6.58
CA LEU A 26 6.15 18.66 -5.75
C LEU A 26 7.05 17.55 -6.35
N THR A 27 6.48 16.48 -6.91
CA THR A 27 7.27 15.44 -7.57
C THR A 27 8.01 15.96 -8.79
N MET A 28 7.37 16.80 -9.61
CA MET A 28 7.95 17.39 -10.82
C MET A 28 9.09 18.37 -10.48
N GLU A 29 8.93 19.21 -9.46
CA GLU A 29 9.99 20.14 -9.01
C GLU A 29 11.20 19.41 -8.41
N ILE A 30 10.95 18.34 -7.66
CA ILE A 30 12.01 17.54 -7.03
C ILE A 30 12.77 16.70 -8.08
N PHE A 31 12.13 16.34 -9.21
CA PHE A 31 12.75 15.57 -10.29
C PHE A 31 14.05 16.21 -10.81
N GLY A 32 14.10 17.53 -10.88
CA GLY A 32 15.29 18.28 -11.31
C GLY A 32 16.46 18.26 -10.32
N LYS A 33 16.20 17.96 -9.03
CA LYS A 33 17.21 18.09 -7.94
C LYS A 33 17.52 16.76 -7.23
N ALA A 34 16.63 15.77 -7.27
CA ALA A 34 16.82 14.48 -6.60
C ALA A 34 15.96 13.38 -7.26
N LYS A 35 16.53 12.70 -8.27
CA LYS A 35 15.90 11.58 -8.98
C LYS A 35 15.34 10.49 -8.04
N TYR A 36 15.98 10.27 -6.90
CA TYR A 36 15.57 9.28 -5.90
C TYR A 36 14.28 9.65 -5.16
N LEU A 37 14.10 10.93 -4.81
CA LEU A 37 12.88 11.41 -4.15
C LEU A 37 11.67 11.32 -5.09
N PHE A 38 11.86 11.52 -6.39
CA PHE A 38 10.79 11.35 -7.37
C PHE A 38 10.22 9.93 -7.39
N VAL A 39 11.07 8.90 -7.42
CA VAL A 39 10.63 7.49 -7.42
C VAL A 39 9.86 7.17 -6.15
N ILE A 40 10.35 7.65 -5.00
CA ILE A 40 9.69 7.51 -3.69
C ILE A 40 8.28 8.11 -3.74
N PHE A 41 8.14 9.36 -4.18
CA PHE A 41 6.84 10.01 -4.24
C PHE A 41 5.91 9.38 -5.29
N LEU A 42 6.44 8.93 -6.43
CA LEU A 42 5.68 8.21 -7.46
C LEU A 42 5.05 6.94 -6.87
N LEU A 43 5.83 6.14 -6.15
CA LEU A 43 5.36 4.91 -5.51
C LEU A 43 4.29 5.19 -4.45
N ILE A 44 4.47 6.21 -3.62
CA ILE A 44 3.45 6.64 -2.64
C ILE A 44 2.16 7.07 -3.37
N THR A 45 2.29 7.83 -4.46
CA THR A 45 1.15 8.33 -5.25
C THR A 45 0.39 7.20 -5.92
N ILE A 46 1.09 6.21 -6.50
CA ILE A 46 0.47 5.01 -7.08
C ILE A 46 -0.35 4.27 -6.02
N ASN A 47 0.19 4.08 -4.81
CA ASN A 47 -0.55 3.45 -3.71
C ASN A 47 -1.78 4.27 -3.31
N TYR A 48 -1.67 5.59 -3.22
CA TYR A 48 -2.80 6.47 -2.93
C TYR A 48 -3.92 6.35 -3.98
N ILE A 49 -3.55 6.40 -5.28
CA ILE A 49 -4.48 6.25 -6.41
C ILE A 49 -5.13 4.87 -6.38
N PHE A 50 -4.36 3.82 -6.11
CA PHE A 50 -4.86 2.45 -6.05
C PHE A 50 -5.87 2.27 -4.91
N GLY A 51 -5.57 2.77 -3.71
CA GLY A 51 -6.51 2.79 -2.58
C GLY A 51 -7.79 3.58 -2.88
N TYR A 52 -7.67 4.72 -3.57
CA TYR A 52 -8.84 5.49 -3.99
C TYR A 52 -9.70 4.74 -5.02
N GLY A 53 -9.06 4.11 -6.01
CA GLY A 53 -9.71 3.26 -7.01
C GLY A 53 -10.49 2.11 -6.36
N LYS A 54 -9.88 1.44 -5.36
CA LYS A 54 -10.58 0.44 -4.53
C LYS A 54 -11.81 1.06 -3.85
N HIS A 55 -11.66 2.18 -3.16
CA HIS A 55 -12.80 2.81 -2.49
C HIS A 55 -13.94 3.14 -3.47
N LEU A 56 -13.65 3.67 -4.66
CA LEU A 56 -14.68 3.98 -5.65
C LEU A 56 -15.36 2.74 -6.22
N LEU A 57 -14.58 1.73 -6.62
CA LEU A 57 -15.10 0.51 -7.23
C LEU A 57 -15.93 -0.31 -6.24
N PHE A 58 -15.47 -0.45 -4.99
CA PHE A 58 -16.09 -1.40 -4.07
C PHE A 58 -17.21 -0.81 -3.20
N ARG A 59 -17.31 0.53 -3.08
CA ARG A 59 -18.38 1.21 -2.33
C ARG A 59 -19.74 1.18 -3.04
N ASN A 60 -19.76 1.11 -4.38
CA ASN A 60 -21.00 1.14 -5.15
C ASN A 60 -21.58 -0.23 -5.49
N ILE A 61 -20.81 -1.31 -5.35
CA ILE A 61 -21.27 -2.63 -5.77
C ILE A 61 -21.94 -3.38 -4.61
N LYS A 62 -23.27 -3.30 -4.50
CA LYS A 62 -24.09 -3.96 -3.45
C LYS A 62 -24.56 -5.39 -3.75
N ILE A 63 -24.19 -5.98 -4.88
CA ILE A 63 -24.83 -7.21 -5.39
C ILE A 63 -24.08 -8.46 -4.90
N GLY A 64 -24.81 -9.38 -4.26
CA GLY A 64 -24.29 -10.47 -3.41
C GLY A 64 -23.28 -11.46 -4.00
N ARG A 65 -23.15 -11.58 -5.34
CA ARG A 65 -22.11 -12.40 -5.99
C ARG A 65 -20.72 -11.72 -6.06
N ILE A 66 -20.63 -10.43 -5.71
CA ILE A 66 -19.42 -9.61 -5.82
C ILE A 66 -18.71 -9.48 -4.45
N ALA A 67 -19.21 -10.13 -3.41
CA ALA A 67 -18.53 -10.22 -2.11
C ALA A 67 -17.14 -10.88 -2.25
N LEU A 68 -17.00 -11.91 -3.09
CA LEU A 68 -15.71 -12.54 -3.39
C LEU A 68 -14.74 -11.55 -4.05
N LEU A 69 -15.21 -10.74 -5.01
CA LEU A 69 -14.41 -9.71 -5.67
C LEU A 69 -13.97 -8.58 -4.73
N ARG A 70 -14.79 -8.22 -3.73
CA ARG A 70 -14.37 -7.31 -2.65
C ARG A 70 -13.24 -7.91 -1.80
N HIS A 71 -13.28 -9.21 -1.54
CA HIS A 71 -12.22 -9.90 -0.81
C HIS A 71 -10.95 -10.03 -1.65
N LEU A 72 -11.08 -10.32 -2.95
CA LEU A 72 -9.98 -10.36 -3.91
C LEU A 72 -9.27 -9.01 -4.02
N SER A 73 -10.02 -7.90 -4.09
CA SER A 73 -9.43 -6.57 -4.18
C SER A 73 -8.68 -6.15 -2.93
N ASN A 74 -9.10 -6.60 -1.75
CA ASN A 74 -8.41 -6.27 -0.52
C ASN A 74 -7.01 -6.88 -0.55
N GLY A 75 -6.86 -8.11 -1.06
CA GLY A 75 -5.57 -8.80 -1.18
C GLY A 75 -4.60 -8.23 -2.21
N ILE A 76 -5.00 -7.30 -3.08
CA ILE A 76 -4.10 -6.71 -4.07
C ILE A 76 -3.45 -5.45 -3.47
N GLU A 77 -2.24 -5.54 -2.94
CA GLU A 77 -1.56 -4.41 -2.30
C GLU A 77 -0.20 -4.13 -2.94
N PHE A 78 -0.03 -2.91 -3.47
CA PHE A 78 1.24 -2.44 -4.03
C PHE A 78 2.25 -1.96 -2.97
N ILE A 79 1.80 -1.81 -1.72
CA ILE A 79 2.58 -1.17 -0.66
C ILE A 79 3.84 -1.99 -0.37
N THR A 80 3.72 -3.31 -0.24
CA THR A 80 4.84 -4.21 0.03
C THR A 80 5.89 -4.13 -1.09
N PHE A 81 5.46 -4.16 -2.35
CA PHE A 81 6.34 -3.96 -3.50
C PHE A 81 7.11 -2.64 -3.44
N SER A 82 6.42 -1.52 -3.25
CA SER A 82 7.07 -0.20 -3.14
C SER A 82 8.02 -0.08 -1.95
N THR A 83 7.66 -0.70 -0.82
CA THR A 83 8.44 -0.68 0.43
C THR A 83 9.75 -1.43 0.25
N VAL A 84 9.70 -2.66 -0.26
CA VAL A 84 10.87 -3.51 -0.48
C VAL A 84 11.82 -2.86 -1.48
N ILE A 85 11.32 -2.36 -2.61
CA ILE A 85 12.15 -1.72 -3.63
C ILE A 85 12.86 -0.49 -3.08
N SER A 86 12.12 0.38 -2.41
CA SER A 86 12.69 1.60 -1.85
C SER A 86 13.73 1.27 -0.78
N SER A 87 13.47 0.25 0.03
CA SER A 87 14.42 -0.25 1.02
C SER A 87 15.69 -0.84 0.40
N PHE A 88 15.53 -1.64 -0.66
CA PHE A 88 16.61 -2.36 -1.31
C PHE A 88 17.58 -1.39 -1.99
N HIS A 89 17.06 -0.36 -2.65
CA HIS A 89 17.86 0.61 -3.40
C HIS A 89 18.39 1.77 -2.58
N TYR A 90 17.58 2.30 -1.67
CA TYR A 90 17.85 3.57 -1.01
C TYR A 90 18.07 3.43 0.50
N GLY A 91 18.18 2.19 0.98
CA GLY A 91 18.46 1.89 2.38
C GLY A 91 17.22 1.81 3.28
N PRO A 92 17.43 1.41 4.54
CA PRO A 92 16.36 1.01 5.44
C PRO A 92 15.43 2.18 5.81
N LEU A 93 15.97 3.37 6.05
CA LEU A 93 15.18 4.57 6.38
C LEU A 93 14.20 4.93 5.26
N THR A 94 14.63 4.78 4.01
CA THR A 94 13.79 5.05 2.84
C THR A 94 12.68 4.00 2.70
N GLY A 95 13.01 2.72 2.92
CA GLY A 95 12.00 1.66 2.99
C GLY A 95 10.95 1.91 4.07
N MET A 96 11.40 2.26 5.27
CA MET A 96 10.53 2.57 6.43
C MET A 96 9.57 3.71 6.13
N THR A 97 10.09 4.82 5.57
CA THR A 97 9.27 6.00 5.24
C THR A 97 8.27 5.70 4.13
N VAL A 98 8.70 5.03 3.05
CA VAL A 98 7.80 4.64 1.95
C VAL A 98 6.71 3.71 2.43
N GLY A 99 7.04 2.68 3.23
CA GLY A 99 6.05 1.75 3.77
C GLY A 99 5.02 2.46 4.64
N GLY A 100 5.47 3.25 5.62
CA GLY A 100 4.60 3.99 6.52
C GLY A 100 3.71 5.02 5.81
N LEU A 101 4.28 5.84 4.91
CA LEU A 101 3.51 6.85 4.19
C LEU A 101 2.54 6.24 3.17
N SER A 102 2.92 5.14 2.51
CA SER A 102 2.06 4.47 1.53
C SER A 102 0.82 3.86 2.18
N ILE A 103 0.96 3.22 3.34
CA ILE A 103 -0.20 2.67 4.06
C ILE A 103 -1.08 3.78 4.66
N LEU A 104 -0.48 4.85 5.20
CA LEU A 104 -1.23 6.02 5.68
C LEU A 104 -2.01 6.67 4.54
N GLY A 105 -1.35 6.90 3.40
CA GLY A 105 -1.98 7.43 2.20
C GLY A 105 -3.14 6.55 1.71
N THR A 106 -2.96 5.23 1.76
CA THR A 106 -4.01 4.26 1.41
C THR A 106 -5.20 4.33 2.37
N TYR A 107 -4.98 4.43 3.69
CA TYR A 107 -6.09 4.56 4.64
C TYR A 107 -6.84 5.88 4.52
N ILE A 108 -6.13 6.98 4.26
CA ILE A 108 -6.73 8.30 4.01
C ILE A 108 -7.54 8.28 2.69
N SER A 109 -7.01 7.63 1.66
CA SER A 109 -7.69 7.52 0.37
C SER A 109 -8.95 6.67 0.48
N GLU A 110 -8.87 5.54 1.19
CA GLU A 110 -9.98 4.62 1.45
C GLU A 110 -10.98 5.10 2.50
N LYS A 111 -10.65 6.15 3.27
CA LYS A 111 -11.44 6.62 4.44
C LYS A 111 -11.64 5.52 5.50
N ARG A 112 -10.61 4.70 5.75
CA ARG A 112 -10.65 3.53 6.65
C ARG A 112 -9.72 3.67 7.88
N ILE A 113 -9.59 4.88 8.42
CA ILE A 113 -8.82 5.09 9.64
C ILE A 113 -9.55 4.43 10.81
N SER A 114 -8.88 3.49 11.49
CA SER A 114 -9.42 2.65 12.56
C SER A 114 -8.32 2.24 13.55
N GLN A 115 -8.67 1.60 14.66
CA GLN A 115 -7.66 1.05 15.59
C GLN A 115 -6.70 0.08 14.90
N PHE A 116 -7.19 -0.69 13.92
CA PHE A 116 -6.34 -1.56 13.10
C PHE A 116 -5.30 -0.78 12.29
N SER A 117 -5.64 0.41 11.79
CA SER A 117 -4.68 1.25 11.07
C SER A 117 -3.50 1.71 11.94
N LEU A 118 -3.72 1.88 13.25
CA LEU A 118 -2.64 2.21 14.20
C LEU A 118 -1.68 1.03 14.39
N ALA A 119 -2.18 -0.20 14.31
CA ALA A 119 -1.36 -1.40 14.45
C ALA A 119 -0.61 -1.75 13.15
N THR A 120 -1.20 -1.51 11.98
CA THR A 120 -0.59 -1.86 10.69
C THR A 120 0.46 -0.88 10.20
N VAL A 121 0.37 0.40 10.55
CA VAL A 121 1.39 1.40 10.18
C VAL A 121 2.79 1.01 10.68
N PRO A 122 2.99 0.68 11.98
CA PRO A 122 4.26 0.16 12.48
C PRO A 122 4.74 -1.11 11.77
N VAL A 123 3.82 -1.99 11.38
CA VAL A 123 4.17 -3.21 10.64
C VAL A 123 4.81 -2.86 9.30
N TYR A 124 4.23 -1.95 8.52
CA TYR A 124 4.81 -1.53 7.24
C TYR A 124 6.15 -0.81 7.39
N ILE A 125 6.33 -0.03 8.47
CA ILE A 125 7.62 0.57 8.80
C ILE A 125 8.65 -0.55 9.07
N LEU A 126 8.30 -1.52 9.90
CA LEU A 126 9.15 -2.68 10.21
C LEU A 126 9.49 -3.52 8.97
N LEU A 127 8.55 -3.70 8.04
CA LEU A 127 8.84 -4.38 6.78
C LEU A 127 9.87 -3.63 5.94
N GLY A 128 9.82 -2.30 5.93
CA GLY A 128 10.85 -1.48 5.28
C GLY A 128 12.23 -1.77 5.86
N PHE A 129 12.36 -1.73 7.18
CA PHE A 129 13.61 -2.09 7.84
C PHE A 129 14.04 -3.53 7.51
N LEU A 130 13.15 -4.51 7.70
CA LEU A 130 13.41 -5.93 7.48
C LEU A 130 13.85 -6.23 6.03
N SER A 131 13.27 -5.53 5.05
CA SER A 131 13.61 -5.68 3.64
C SER A 131 15.08 -5.39 3.38
N TYR A 132 15.63 -4.34 4.01
CA TYR A 132 17.06 -4.03 3.90
C TYR A 132 17.93 -5.10 4.55
N PHE A 133 17.59 -5.59 5.74
CA PHE A 133 18.38 -6.65 6.38
C PHE A 133 18.40 -7.94 5.56
N LEU A 134 17.26 -8.30 4.98
CA LEU A 134 17.15 -9.45 4.09
C LEU A 134 17.87 -9.21 2.76
N SER A 135 17.91 -7.99 2.24
CA SER A 135 18.64 -7.69 1.00
C SER A 135 20.14 -7.86 1.15
N GLN A 136 20.70 -7.51 2.32
CA GLN A 136 22.12 -7.76 2.61
C GLN A 136 22.48 -9.25 2.61
N LYS A 137 21.53 -10.12 2.98
CA LYS A 137 21.76 -11.57 3.04
C LYS A 137 21.52 -12.28 1.71
N PHE A 138 20.43 -11.94 1.00
CA PHE A 138 19.99 -12.68 -0.18
C PHE A 138 20.46 -12.06 -1.50
N VAL A 139 20.87 -10.79 -1.52
CA VAL A 139 21.33 -9.99 -2.69
C VAL A 139 20.31 -9.92 -3.86
N ASN A 140 19.24 -10.71 -3.82
CA ASN A 140 18.24 -10.85 -4.86
C ASN A 140 16.91 -10.30 -4.39
N ILE A 141 16.54 -9.14 -4.97
CA ILE A 141 15.29 -8.43 -4.66
C ILE A 141 14.04 -9.29 -4.84
N LYS A 142 14.06 -10.27 -5.77
CA LYS A 142 12.91 -11.14 -6.03
C LYS A 142 12.63 -12.04 -4.83
N ILE A 143 13.69 -12.67 -4.32
CA ILE A 143 13.61 -13.55 -3.15
C ILE A 143 13.26 -12.73 -1.91
N THR A 144 13.94 -11.59 -1.70
CA THR A 144 13.65 -10.67 -0.60
C THR A 144 12.19 -10.23 -0.61
N GLY A 145 11.66 -9.79 -1.76
CA GLY A 145 10.29 -9.32 -1.89
C GLY A 145 9.23 -10.40 -1.61
N ILE A 146 9.44 -11.62 -2.09
CA ILE A 146 8.52 -12.75 -1.83
C ILE A 146 8.55 -13.11 -0.34
N LEU A 147 9.73 -13.20 0.28
CA LEU A 147 9.87 -13.51 1.71
C LEU A 147 9.22 -12.45 2.59
N VAL A 148 9.46 -11.17 2.31
CA VAL A 148 8.84 -10.06 3.04
C VAL A 148 7.32 -10.09 2.88
N SER A 149 6.82 -10.44 1.69
CA SER A 149 5.38 -10.59 1.45
C SER A 149 4.75 -11.72 2.26
N ILE A 150 5.45 -12.85 2.43
CA ILE A 150 5.00 -13.96 3.27
C ILE A 150 4.96 -13.51 4.75
N ILE A 151 6.05 -12.91 5.25
CA ILE A 151 6.15 -12.42 6.63
C ILE A 151 5.05 -11.40 6.93
N TYR A 152 4.85 -10.44 6.03
CA TYR A 152 3.78 -9.46 6.12
C TYR A 152 2.41 -10.12 6.28
N ASN A 153 2.09 -11.09 5.42
CA ASN A 153 0.79 -11.75 5.45
C ASN A 153 0.56 -12.57 6.72
N ILE A 154 1.61 -13.19 7.28
CA ILE A 154 1.54 -13.85 8.59
C ILE A 154 1.17 -12.84 9.69
N ILE A 155 1.87 -11.70 9.74
CA ILE A 155 1.64 -10.66 10.76
C ILE A 155 0.24 -10.07 10.61
N ILE A 156 -0.18 -9.71 9.39
CA ILE A 156 -1.51 -9.14 9.17
C ILE A 156 -2.62 -10.12 9.49
N ASN A 157 -2.48 -11.38 9.13
CA ASN A 157 -3.46 -12.39 9.51
C ASN A 157 -3.59 -12.50 11.02
N PHE A 158 -2.46 -12.53 11.74
CA PHE A 158 -2.49 -12.52 13.20
C PHE A 158 -3.25 -11.29 13.74
N LEU A 159 -2.96 -10.09 13.22
CA LEU A 159 -3.68 -8.88 13.62
C LEU A 159 -5.17 -8.93 13.26
N LEU A 160 -5.55 -9.45 12.10
CA LEU A 160 -6.96 -9.60 11.69
C LEU A 160 -7.72 -10.57 12.60
N ALA A 161 -7.09 -11.66 13.03
CA ALA A 161 -7.68 -12.59 13.99
C ALA A 161 -7.93 -11.92 15.34
N VAL A 162 -6.94 -11.16 15.85
CA VAL A 162 -7.02 -10.48 17.14
C VAL A 162 -8.06 -9.35 17.14
N PHE A 163 -8.01 -8.44 16.16
CA PHE A 163 -8.83 -7.23 16.16
C PHE A 163 -10.25 -7.43 15.63
N TYR A 164 -10.45 -8.35 14.69
CA TYR A 164 -11.72 -8.47 13.96
C TYR A 164 -12.33 -9.88 13.97
N LYS A 165 -11.69 -10.86 14.60
CA LYS A 165 -12.16 -12.26 14.65
C LYS A 165 -12.57 -12.77 13.27
N VAL A 166 -11.79 -12.43 12.25
CA VAL A 166 -12.09 -12.76 10.86
C VAL A 166 -12.06 -14.29 10.67
N ASN A 167 -12.95 -14.80 9.83
CA ASN A 167 -12.95 -16.21 9.47
C ASN A 167 -11.62 -16.60 8.79
N VAL A 168 -11.01 -17.69 9.26
CA VAL A 168 -9.73 -18.25 8.78
C VAL A 168 -9.70 -18.39 7.26
N ILE A 169 -10.79 -18.86 6.63
CA ILE A 169 -10.85 -19.04 5.17
C ILE A 169 -10.65 -17.70 4.44
N LYS A 170 -11.25 -16.62 4.96
CA LYS A 170 -11.11 -15.28 4.36
C LYS A 170 -9.71 -14.73 4.52
N MET A 171 -9.07 -14.98 5.66
CA MET A 171 -7.69 -14.59 5.93
C MET A 171 -6.72 -15.32 5.01
N LEU A 172 -6.85 -16.65 4.89
CA LEU A 172 -6.02 -17.46 4.00
C LEU A 172 -6.18 -17.04 2.54
N THR A 173 -7.42 -16.80 2.11
CA THR A 173 -7.71 -16.33 0.76
C THR A 173 -7.02 -14.98 0.49
N PHE A 174 -7.19 -14.01 1.38
CA PHE A 174 -6.51 -12.71 1.30
C PHE A 174 -4.99 -12.88 1.17
N SER A 175 -4.37 -13.71 2.01
CA SER A 175 -2.93 -13.89 1.99
C SER A 175 -2.39 -14.58 0.75
N ILE A 176 -3.06 -15.63 0.28
CA ILE A 176 -2.66 -16.34 -0.93
C ILE A 176 -2.69 -15.38 -2.13
N ILE A 177 -3.78 -14.61 -2.27
CA ILE A 177 -3.92 -13.64 -3.36
C ILE A 177 -2.81 -12.59 -3.27
N ASN A 178 -2.54 -12.08 -2.07
CA ASN A 178 -1.56 -11.02 -1.88
C ASN A 178 -0.12 -11.48 -2.12
N ILE A 179 0.22 -12.70 -1.68
CA ILE A 179 1.53 -13.31 -1.93
C ILE A 179 1.70 -13.56 -3.43
N ILE A 180 0.71 -14.15 -4.10
CA ILE A 180 0.77 -14.40 -5.55
C ILE A 180 0.91 -13.09 -6.32
N PHE A 181 0.13 -12.08 -5.95
CA PHE A 181 0.17 -10.77 -6.57
C PHE A 181 1.54 -10.10 -6.39
N ASN A 182 2.08 -10.05 -5.17
CA ASN A 182 3.41 -9.48 -4.94
C ASN A 182 4.52 -10.29 -5.62
N ALA A 183 4.43 -11.63 -5.61
CA ALA A 183 5.38 -12.47 -6.33
C ALA A 183 5.38 -12.15 -7.83
N TYR A 184 4.20 -11.99 -8.43
CA TYR A 184 4.07 -11.53 -9.82
C TYR A 184 4.72 -10.16 -10.04
N LEU A 185 4.51 -9.20 -9.14
CA LEU A 185 5.14 -7.89 -9.22
C LEU A 185 6.67 -7.99 -9.17
N PHE A 186 7.22 -8.73 -8.21
CA PHE A 186 8.67 -8.88 -8.06
C PHE A 186 9.31 -9.67 -9.20
N LEU A 187 8.66 -10.71 -9.73
CA LEU A 187 9.21 -11.50 -10.83
C LEU A 187 9.34 -10.68 -12.12
N ASN A 188 8.36 -9.82 -12.41
CA ASN A 188 8.26 -9.10 -13.69
C ASN A 188 8.80 -7.67 -13.64
N PHE A 189 8.57 -6.93 -12.56
CA PHE A 189 8.84 -5.48 -12.52
C PHE A 189 10.06 -5.08 -11.70
N SER A 190 10.64 -5.98 -10.89
CA SER A 190 11.81 -5.64 -10.07
C SER A 190 13.04 -5.24 -10.91
N GLN A 191 13.23 -5.88 -12.06
CA GLN A 191 14.37 -5.63 -12.96
C GLN A 191 14.32 -4.27 -13.66
N LEU A 192 13.12 -3.68 -13.80
CA LEU A 192 12.95 -2.37 -14.44
C LEU A 192 13.48 -1.22 -13.56
N ILE A 193 13.74 -1.50 -12.28
CA ILE A 193 14.11 -0.49 -11.28
C ILE A 193 15.59 -0.59 -10.87
N ILE A 194 16.26 -1.72 -11.19
CA ILE A 194 17.66 -1.99 -10.83
C ILE A 194 18.66 -1.47 -11.88
N LYS A 195 18.22 -1.05 -13.07
CA LYS A 195 19.11 -0.54 -14.13
C LYS A 195 19.50 0.92 -13.96
#